data_AF-A0A6L9KWS9-F1
#
_entry.id   AF-A0A6L9KWS9-F1
#
_cell.length_a   1.000
_cell.length_b   1.000
_cell.length_c   1.000
_cell.angle_alpha   90.00
_cell.angle_beta   90.00
_cell.angle_gamma   90.00
#
_symmetry.space_group_name_H-M   'P 1'
#
loop_
_entity.id
_entity.type
_entity.pdbx_description
1 polymer ?
#
loop_
_entity_poly.entity_id
_entity_poly.type
_entity_poly.pdbx_seq_one_letter_code
_entity_poly.pdbx_strand_id
1 'polypeptide(L)'
;NLLLAWLATSYVVEERFPVLCELLALDELVTRGYVRGLLGRLDALERQDSAYAGFVEQMRGMAGGFRFDAMRALIREKLEHVD
;
A
#
# COMPACT_ATOMS: atom_id res chain seq x y z
N ASN A 1 -25.68 -19.90 -5.76
CA ASN A 1 -25.18 -20.81 -4.72
C ASN A 1 -24.66 -19.96 -3.55
N LEU A 2 -25.43 -19.84 -2.46
CA LEU A 2 -25.13 -18.93 -1.35
C LEU A 2 -23.88 -19.34 -0.55
N LEU A 3 -23.44 -20.59 -0.67
CA LEU A 3 -22.22 -21.12 -0.04
C LEU A 3 -20.92 -20.50 -0.58
N LEU A 4 -20.88 -20.03 -1.82
CA LEU A 4 -19.69 -19.39 -2.40
C LEU A 4 -19.54 -17.91 -2.00
N ALA A 5 -20.66 -17.23 -1.72
CA ALA A 5 -20.64 -15.83 -1.29
C ALA A 5 -20.06 -15.66 0.12
N TRP A 6 -20.30 -16.62 1.03
CA TRP A 6 -19.78 -16.61 2.40
C TRP A 6 -18.26 -16.86 2.48
N LEU A 7 -17.71 -17.71 1.60
CA LEU A 7 -16.27 -17.98 1.57
C LEU A 7 -15.46 -16.79 1.07
N ALA A 8 -16.00 -15.97 0.17
CA ALA A 8 -15.35 -14.74 -0.28
C ALA A 8 -15.24 -13.67 0.82
N THR A 9 -16.16 -13.67 1.81
CA THR A 9 -16.16 -12.73 2.95
C THR A 9 -15.22 -13.16 4.08
N SER A 10 -14.76 -14.41 4.09
CA SER A 10 -14.01 -15.00 5.23
C SER A 10 -12.50 -15.11 4.98
N TYR A 11 -12.00 -14.69 3.82
CA TYR A 11 -10.55 -14.69 3.59
C TYR A 11 -9.97 -13.49 4.32
N VAL A 12 -9.47 -13.72 5.54
CA VAL A 12 -8.58 -12.78 6.22
C VAL A 12 -7.35 -12.68 5.33
N VAL A 13 -7.31 -11.69 4.44
CA VAL A 13 -6.08 -11.33 3.74
C VAL A 13 -5.20 -10.77 4.85
N GLU A 14 -4.21 -11.55 5.27
CA GLU A 14 -3.21 -11.10 6.22
C GLU A 14 -2.51 -9.90 5.57
N GLU A 15 -2.87 -8.71 6.05
CA GLU A 15 -2.46 -7.45 5.43
C GLU A 15 -0.94 -7.38 5.46
N ARG A 16 -0.33 -7.47 4.28
CA ARG A 16 1.12 -7.53 4.16
C ARG A 16 1.66 -6.15 3.90
N PHE A 17 2.74 -5.80 4.60
CA PHE A 17 3.47 -4.57 4.31
C PHE A 17 4.58 -4.82 3.29
N PRO A 18 4.86 -3.85 2.38
CA PRO A 18 5.96 -3.97 1.44
C PRO A 18 7.30 -4.16 2.15
N VAL A 19 8.23 -4.82 1.46
CA VAL A 19 9.62 -4.98 1.95
C VAL A 19 10.36 -3.64 2.01
N LEU A 20 11.47 -3.59 2.76
CA LEU A 20 12.25 -2.36 2.99
C LEU A 20 12.55 -1.54 1.72
N CYS A 21 13.02 -2.18 0.66
CA CYS A 21 13.38 -1.48 -0.58
C CYS A 21 12.16 -0.84 -1.28
N GLU A 22 10.98 -1.43 -1.13
CA GLU A 22 9.73 -0.90 -1.67
C GLU A 22 9.27 0.31 -0.85
N LEU A 23 9.34 0.22 0.48
CA LEU A 23 9.00 1.34 1.37
C LEU A 23 9.91 2.55 1.13
N LEU A 24 11.23 2.34 0.97
CA LEU A 24 12.17 3.42 0.65
C LEU A 24 11.87 4.08 -0.72
N ALA A 25 11.56 3.27 -1.73
CA ALA A 25 11.20 3.80 -3.05
C ALA A 25 9.90 4.63 -2.99
N LEU A 26 8.93 4.19 -2.21
CA LEU A 26 7.69 4.94 -1.99
C LEU A 26 7.96 6.26 -1.23
N ASP A 27 8.77 6.25 -0.17
CA ASP A 27 9.12 7.47 0.58
C ASP A 27 9.79 8.52 -0.32
N GLU A 28 10.71 8.09 -1.20
CA GLU A 28 11.36 8.97 -2.16
C GLU A 28 10.35 9.61 -3.13
N LEU A 29 9.45 8.80 -3.71
CA LEU A 29 8.44 9.28 -4.65
C LEU A 29 7.48 10.27 -4.00
N VAL A 30 7.03 9.99 -2.77
CA VAL A 30 6.16 10.89 -2.00
C VAL A 30 6.89 12.18 -1.64
N THR A 31 8.15 12.09 -1.19
CA THR A 31 8.97 13.26 -0.82
C THR A 31 9.20 14.19 -2.00
N ARG A 32 9.38 13.65 -3.20
CA ARG A 32 9.51 14.43 -4.44
C ARG A 32 8.17 14.94 -4.99
N GLY A 33 7.04 14.53 -4.41
CA GLY A 33 5.71 14.84 -4.94
C GLY A 33 5.42 14.19 -6.30
N TYR A 34 6.10 13.09 -6.64
CA TYR A 34 5.97 12.46 -7.95
C TYR A 34 4.80 11.46 -7.99
N VAL A 35 3.58 12.00 -8.02
CA VAL A 35 2.31 11.25 -7.86
C VAL A 35 2.13 10.15 -8.91
N ARG A 36 2.44 10.42 -10.18
CA ARG A 36 2.29 9.41 -11.24
C ARG A 36 3.21 8.20 -11.00
N GLY A 37 4.45 8.46 -10.59
CA GLY A 37 5.42 7.41 -10.27
C GLY A 37 4.97 6.61 -9.04
N LEU A 38 4.53 7.30 -8.00
CA LEU A 38 3.96 6.71 -6.79
C LEU A 38 2.80 5.75 -7.10
N LEU A 39 1.79 6.20 -7.85
CA LEU A 39 0.64 5.36 -8.19
C LEU A 39 1.05 4.14 -9.01
N GLY A 40 1.95 4.31 -9.99
CA GLY A 40 2.45 3.18 -10.79
C GLY A 40 3.24 2.15 -9.97
N ARG A 41 3.95 2.59 -8.93
CA ARG A 41 4.66 1.70 -7.99
C ARG A 41 3.68 0.93 -7.10
N LEU A 42 2.62 1.60 -6.62
CA LEU A 42 1.54 0.95 -5.86
C LEU A 42 0.80 -0.10 -6.71
N ASP A 43 0.49 0.21 -7.97
CA ASP A 43 -0.08 -0.77 -8.91
C ASP A 43 0.86 -1.97 -9.10
N ALA A 44 2.18 -1.75 -9.10
CA ALA A 44 3.17 -2.84 -9.25
C ALA A 44 3.23 -3.74 -8.03
N LEU A 45 3.17 -3.18 -6.83
CA LEU A 45 3.09 -3.94 -5.58
C LEU A 45 1.85 -4.83 -5.55
N GLU A 46 0.68 -4.27 -5.81
CA GLU A 46 -0.57 -5.02 -5.82
C GLU A 46 -0.59 -6.15 -6.86
N ARG A 47 0.02 -5.92 -8.04
CA ARG A 47 0.20 -6.95 -9.07
C ARG A 47 1.20 -8.04 -8.69
N GLN A 48 2.17 -7.74 -7.84
CA GLN A 48 3.16 -8.71 -7.38
C GLN A 48 2.54 -9.68 -6.36
N ASP A 49 1.75 -9.17 -5.42
CA ASP A 49 1.06 -9.97 -4.41
C ASP A 49 -0.20 -9.23 -3.95
N SER A 50 -1.37 -9.87 -4.08
CA SER A 50 -2.65 -9.30 -3.66
C SER A 50 -2.73 -9.05 -2.15
N ALA A 51 -1.82 -9.62 -1.35
CA ALA A 51 -1.70 -9.34 0.08
C ALA A 51 -1.33 -7.86 0.37
N TYR A 52 -0.79 -7.12 -0.61
CA TYR A 52 -0.51 -5.70 -0.49
C TYR A 52 -1.73 -4.79 -0.74
N ALA A 53 -2.90 -5.35 -1.10
CA ALA A 53 -4.06 -4.56 -1.51
C ALA A 53 -4.53 -3.55 -0.45
N GLY A 54 -4.55 -3.94 0.84
CA GLY A 54 -4.94 -3.03 1.93
C GLY A 54 -4.04 -1.81 2.05
N PHE A 55 -2.72 -2.04 2.06
CA PHE A 55 -1.72 -0.97 2.06
C PHE A 55 -1.85 -0.07 0.82
N VAL A 56 -2.02 -0.67 -0.37
CA VAL A 56 -2.14 0.06 -1.63
C VAL A 56 -3.40 0.92 -1.65
N GLU A 57 -4.55 0.40 -1.19
CA GLU A 57 -5.80 1.15 -1.09
C GLU A 57 -5.65 2.36 -0.15
N GLN A 58 -5.06 2.16 1.04
CA GLN A 58 -4.82 3.24 2.00
C GLN A 58 -3.96 4.36 1.40
N MET A 59 -2.90 3.98 0.69
CA MET A 59 -2.00 4.92 0.01
C MET A 59 -2.69 5.68 -1.13
N ARG A 60 -3.50 5.01 -1.95
CA ARG A 60 -4.29 5.66 -3.02
C ARG A 60 -5.32 6.63 -2.43
N GLY A 61 -5.99 6.25 -1.35
CA GLY A 61 -6.94 7.12 -0.66
C GLY A 61 -6.30 8.40 -0.12
N MET A 62 -5.03 8.33 0.31
CA MET A 62 -4.24 9.52 0.69
C MET A 62 -3.80 10.34 -0.52
N ALA A 63 -3.30 9.69 -1.57
CA ALA A 63 -2.87 10.36 -2.80
C ALA A 63 -4.02 11.14 -3.46
N GLY A 64 -5.23 10.56 -3.53
CA GLY A 64 -6.42 11.22 -4.08
C GLY A 64 -6.88 12.45 -3.29
N GLY A 65 -6.55 12.51 -1.99
CA GLY A 65 -6.76 13.67 -1.14
C GLY A 65 -5.53 14.57 -0.98
N PHE A 66 -4.47 14.37 -1.77
CA PHE A 66 -3.20 15.10 -1.70
C PHE A 66 -2.56 15.10 -0.29
N ARG A 67 -2.79 14.06 0.51
CA ARG A 67 -2.33 13.94 1.90
C ARG A 67 -0.90 13.41 2.00
N PHE A 68 0.06 14.01 1.29
CA PHE A 68 1.44 13.50 1.18
C PHE A 68 2.16 13.38 2.52
N ASP A 69 1.88 14.27 3.47
CA ASP A 69 2.47 14.22 4.81
C ASP A 69 2.02 12.96 5.56
N ALA A 70 0.75 12.61 5.45
CA ALA A 70 0.20 11.38 6.05
C ALA A 70 0.78 10.12 5.39
N MET A 71 1.04 10.17 4.08
CA MET A 71 1.72 9.08 3.37
C MET A 71 3.13 8.85 3.90
N ARG A 72 3.92 9.92 4.08
CA ARG A 72 5.27 9.81 4.65
C ARG A 72 5.25 9.32 6.08
N ALA A 73 4.30 9.78 6.89
CA ALA A 73 4.15 9.31 8.27
C ALA A 73 3.90 7.80 8.32
N LEU A 74 2.95 7.30 7.52
CA LEU A 74 2.67 5.87 7.42
C LEU A 74 3.91 5.07 6.96
N ILE A 75 4.59 5.51 5.89
CA ILE A 75 5.76 4.79 5.37
C ILE A 75 6.86 4.73 6.43
N ARG A 76 7.13 5.83 7.13
CA ARG A 76 8.17 5.89 8.18
C ARG A 76 7.83 5.01 9.38
N GLU A 77 6.57 5.03 9.82
CA GLU A 77 6.10 4.12 10.86
C GLU A 77 6.39 2.67 10.46
N LYS A 78 6.15 2.29 9.21
CA LYS A 78 6.45 0.92 8.75
C LYS A 78 7.95 0.65 8.65
N LEU A 79 8.75 1.61 8.16
CA LEU A 79 10.21 1.49 8.10
C LEU A 79 10.84 1.25 9.47
N GLU A 80 10.32 1.87 10.53
CA GLU A 80 10.81 1.70 11.90
C GLU A 80 10.54 0.30 12.48
N HIS A 81 9.61 -0.46 11.88
CA HIS A 81 9.20 -1.80 12.33
C HIS A 81 9.56 -2.90 11.33
N VAL A 82 10.41 -2.61 10.32
CA VAL A 82 10.97 -3.66 9.46
C VAL A 82 12.18 -4.28 10.17
N ASP A 83 11.96 -5.42 10.83
CA ASP A 83 13.02 -6.28 11.38
C ASP A 83 13.87 -6.97 10.30
#